data_AF-A0A349MCA7-F1
#
_entry.id   AF-A0A349MCA7-F1
#
_cell.length_a   1.000
_cell.length_b   1.000
_cell.length_c   1.000
_cell.angle_alpha   90.00
_cell.angle_beta   90.00
_cell.angle_gamma   90.00
#
_symmetry.space_group_name_H-M   'P 1'
#
loop_
_entity.id
_entity.type
_entity.pdbx_description
1 polymer ?
#
loop_
_entity_poly.entity_id
_entity_poly.type
_entity_poly.pdbx_seq_one_letter_code
_entity_poly.pdbx_strand_id
1 'polypeptide(L)'
;MDKLVDHIWVLGEDIENTIRDYPGNYSQYRAARKVEVEQINARQSVSESISPAPTSLGIKGDYSERLSYKERLEFDTLEKDLPQLEARRDELQTEMLAESDHGKMKALGEALGELTEKIDAAELRWLELSERA
;
A
#
# COMPACT_ATOMS: atom_id res chain seq x y z
N MET A 1 13.92 1.10 -21.07
CA MET A 1 12.47 1.37 -21.05
C MET A 1 11.75 0.68 -19.89
N ASP A 2 12.24 -0.45 -19.35
CA ASP A 2 11.55 -1.30 -18.37
C ASP A 2 11.66 -0.91 -16.88
N LYS A 3 12.15 0.30 -16.56
CA LYS A 3 12.45 0.73 -15.17
C LYS A 3 11.82 2.07 -14.77
N LEU A 4 10.90 2.60 -15.58
CA LEU A 4 10.29 3.93 -15.36
C LEU A 4 8.76 3.89 -15.53
N VAL A 5 8.18 2.70 -15.57
CA VAL A 5 6.76 2.52 -15.83
C VAL A 5 6.22 1.57 -14.78
N ASP A 6 5.49 2.14 -13.84
CA ASP A 6 4.89 1.43 -12.71
C ASP A 6 3.48 0.91 -13.05
N HIS A 7 2.84 1.51 -14.07
CA HIS A 7 1.46 1.21 -14.48
C HIS A 7 1.29 1.25 -16.00
N ILE A 8 0.61 0.25 -16.57
CA ILE A 8 0.30 0.18 -18.00
C ILE A 8 -1.22 0.08 -18.19
N TRP A 9 -1.79 0.99 -18.96
CA TRP A 9 -3.17 0.92 -19.43
C TRP A 9 -3.23 0.42 -20.87
N VAL A 10 -4.02 -0.62 -21.11
CA VAL A 10 -4.24 -1.19 -22.44
C VAL A 10 -5.68 -0.96 -22.82
N LEU A 11 -5.89 -0.21 -23.91
CA LEU A 11 -7.20 0.06 -24.49
C LEU A 11 -7.49 -0.92 -25.63
N GLY A 12 -8.69 -1.51 -25.62
CA GLY A 12 -9.32 -2.06 -26.84
C GLY A 12 -9.01 -3.53 -27.14
N GLU A 13 -9.19 -4.43 -26.18
CA GLU A 13 -8.90 -5.86 -26.37
C GLU A 13 -10.09 -6.81 -26.33
N ASP A 14 -11.25 -6.40 -25.86
CA ASP A 14 -12.49 -7.15 -26.08
C ASP A 14 -13.67 -6.20 -25.94
N ILE A 15 -14.62 -6.33 -26.88
CA ILE A 15 -15.95 -5.71 -26.97
C ILE A 15 -16.13 -4.40 -26.18
N GLU A 16 -16.13 -3.28 -26.91
CA GLU A 16 -16.47 -1.91 -26.46
C GLU A 16 -15.66 -1.36 -25.26
N ASN A 17 -14.62 -0.58 -25.58
CA ASN A 17 -14.04 0.46 -24.72
C ASN A 17 -13.61 0.07 -23.29
N THR A 18 -13.32 -1.20 -23.05
CA THR A 18 -12.81 -1.62 -21.73
C THR A 18 -11.31 -1.37 -21.65
N ILE A 19 -10.91 -0.58 -20.66
CA ILE A 19 -9.51 -0.34 -20.29
C ILE A 19 -9.10 -1.44 -19.31
N ARG A 20 -8.03 -2.18 -19.62
CA ARG A 20 -7.41 -3.10 -18.66
C ARG A 20 -6.14 -2.50 -18.11
N ASP A 21 -6.05 -2.44 -16.78
CA ASP A 21 -4.87 -2.04 -16.05
C ASP A 21 -3.98 -3.25 -15.76
N TYR A 22 -2.68 -3.06 -15.90
CA TYR A 22 -1.67 -4.02 -15.47
C TYR A 22 -0.70 -3.30 -14.52
N PRO A 23 -0.65 -3.68 -13.24
CA PRO A 23 0.35 -3.16 -12.32
C PRO A 23 1.70 -3.80 -12.64
N GLY A 24 2.72 -2.98 -12.89
CA GLY A 24 4.08 -3.44 -13.16
C GLY A 24 4.62 -3.10 -14.56
N ASN A 25 5.86 -3.52 -14.79
CA ASN A 25 6.61 -3.11 -15.97
C ASN A 25 6.17 -3.85 -17.26
N TYR A 26 6.63 -3.35 -18.40
CA TYR A 26 6.25 -3.85 -19.73
C TYR A 26 6.62 -5.33 -19.95
N SER A 27 7.70 -5.79 -19.34
CA SER A 27 8.11 -7.20 -19.39
C SER A 27 7.11 -8.13 -18.69
N GLN A 28 6.54 -7.73 -17.55
CA GLN A 28 5.53 -8.51 -16.83
C GLN A 28 4.22 -8.59 -17.62
N TYR A 29 3.78 -7.47 -18.20
CA TYR A 29 2.64 -7.44 -19.12
C TYR A 29 2.81 -8.39 -20.31
N ARG A 30 4.00 -8.41 -20.93
CA ARG A 30 4.29 -9.32 -22.05
C ARG A 30 4.29 -10.79 -21.67
N ALA A 31 4.68 -11.13 -20.45
CA ALA A 31 4.65 -12.50 -19.95
C ALA A 31 3.20 -12.96 -19.68
N ALA A 32 2.39 -12.13 -19.02
CA ALA A 32 0.97 -12.37 -18.78
C ALA A 32 0.20 -12.56 -20.11
N ARG A 33 0.46 -11.71 -21.10
CA ARG A 33 -0.09 -11.81 -22.47
C ARG A 33 0.15 -13.15 -23.14
N LYS A 34 1.36 -13.71 -23.03
CA LYS A 34 1.69 -15.00 -23.67
C LYS A 34 0.90 -16.14 -23.04
N VAL A 35 0.79 -16.14 -21.71
CA VAL A 35 0.04 -17.14 -20.95
C VAL A 35 -1.46 -17.03 -21.22
N GLU A 36 -2.01 -15.81 -21.32
CA GLU A 36 -3.43 -15.59 -21.61
C GLU A 36 -3.80 -16.02 -23.03
N VAL A 37 -2.95 -15.72 -24.03
CA VAL A 37 -3.16 -16.16 -25.43
C VAL A 37 -3.04 -17.69 -25.56
N GLU A 38 -2.14 -18.34 -24.81
CA GLU A 38 -2.06 -19.81 -24.77
C GLU A 38 -3.30 -20.45 -24.11
N GLN A 39 -3.86 -19.81 -23.07
CA GLN A 39 -5.08 -20.29 -22.40
C GLN A 39 -6.35 -20.09 -23.24
N ILE A 40 -6.45 -19.00 -24.01
CA ILE A 40 -7.58 -18.75 -24.92
C ILE A 40 -7.56 -19.77 -26.07
N ASN A 41 -6.39 -20.10 -26.62
CA ASN A 41 -6.27 -21.13 -27.66
C ASN A 41 -6.58 -22.54 -27.12
N ALA A 42 -6.27 -22.84 -25.85
CA ALA A 42 -6.62 -24.12 -25.24
C ALA A 42 -8.14 -24.25 -24.96
N ARG A 43 -8.81 -23.15 -24.59
CA ARG A 43 -10.26 -23.10 -24.30
C ARG A 43 -11.16 -23.22 -25.53
N GLN A 44 -10.64 -23.01 -26.74
CA GLN A 44 -11.42 -23.15 -27.97
C GLN A 44 -11.64 -24.61 -28.41
N SER A 45 -11.03 -25.59 -27.72
CA SER A 45 -11.09 -27.01 -28.08
C SER A 45 -12.04 -27.86 -27.24
N VAL A 46 -12.62 -27.32 -26.15
CA VAL A 46 -13.49 -28.09 -25.25
C VAL A 46 -14.59 -27.20 -24.70
N SER A 47 -15.76 -27.15 -25.34
CA SER A 47 -17.06 -26.98 -24.67
C SER A 47 -18.20 -26.89 -25.69
N GLU A 48 -18.53 -28.01 -26.32
CA GLU A 48 -19.93 -28.32 -26.59
C GLU A 48 -20.45 -29.08 -25.35
N SER A 49 -21.68 -28.77 -24.93
CA SER A 49 -22.49 -29.46 -23.92
C SER A 49 -22.59 -28.87 -22.50
N ILE A 50 -23.84 -28.44 -22.21
CA ILE A 50 -24.61 -28.58 -20.94
C ILE A 50 -24.77 -27.33 -20.05
N SER A 51 -25.93 -26.68 -20.31
CA SER A 51 -27.00 -26.24 -19.39
C SER A 51 -26.79 -25.04 -18.44
N PRO A 52 -27.79 -24.14 -18.30
CA PRO A 52 -27.69 -22.90 -17.55
C PRO A 52 -28.24 -22.97 -16.11
N ALA A 53 -27.78 -21.99 -15.31
CA ALA A 53 -28.31 -21.41 -14.06
C ALA A 53 -27.67 -21.86 -12.71
N PRO A 54 -27.65 -20.98 -11.67
CA PRO A 54 -28.13 -19.59 -11.62
C PRO A 54 -27.05 -18.55 -11.28
N THR A 55 -27.30 -17.34 -11.75
CA THR A 55 -26.88 -16.04 -11.25
C THR A 55 -26.28 -16.03 -9.83
N SER A 56 -24.96 -15.84 -9.72
CA SER A 56 -24.41 -15.14 -8.56
C SER A 56 -24.34 -13.65 -8.88
N LEU A 57 -25.38 -12.94 -8.49
CA LEU A 57 -25.27 -11.53 -8.16
C LEU A 57 -24.21 -11.40 -7.07
N GLY A 58 -23.11 -10.77 -7.41
CA GLY A 58 -22.04 -10.49 -6.48
C GLY A 58 -21.09 -9.53 -7.15
N ILE A 59 -21.45 -8.26 -7.15
CA ILE A 59 -20.56 -7.14 -7.47
C ILE A 59 -19.33 -7.30 -6.57
N LYS A 60 -18.28 -7.93 -7.09
CA LYS A 60 -16.94 -7.80 -6.51
C LYS A 60 -16.45 -6.44 -6.98
N GLY A 61 -16.89 -5.41 -6.26
CA GLY A 61 -16.17 -4.13 -6.29
C GLY A 61 -14.72 -4.42 -5.96
N ASP A 62 -13.81 -3.73 -6.62
CA ASP A 62 -12.40 -3.89 -6.35
C ASP A 62 -12.12 -3.44 -4.90
N TYR A 63 -11.94 -4.41 -4.00
CA TYR A 63 -11.65 -4.15 -2.57
C TYR A 63 -10.14 -4.02 -2.34
N SER A 64 -9.30 -4.08 -3.38
CA SER A 64 -7.84 -4.04 -3.24
C SER A 64 -7.33 -2.70 -2.72
N GLU A 65 -8.05 -1.61 -2.96
CA GLU A 65 -7.70 -0.27 -2.49
C GLU A 65 -8.09 -0.02 -1.02
N ARG A 66 -9.04 -0.80 -0.46
CA ARG A 66 -9.54 -0.56 0.90
C ARG A 66 -8.55 -1.09 1.94
N LEU A 67 -8.31 -0.31 2.99
CA LEU A 67 -7.54 -0.75 4.16
C LEU A 67 -8.06 -2.09 4.69
N SER A 68 -7.16 -3.07 4.81
CA SER A 68 -7.41 -4.32 5.50
C SER A 68 -7.63 -4.08 7.00
N TYR A 69 -8.25 -5.05 7.68
CA TYR A 69 -8.52 -4.94 9.13
C TYR A 69 -7.26 -4.63 9.96
N LYS A 70 -6.11 -5.20 9.58
CA LYS A 70 -4.84 -4.97 10.26
C LYS A 70 -4.32 -3.55 10.03
N GLU A 71 -4.45 -3.05 8.81
CA GLU A 71 -4.03 -1.68 8.46
C GLU A 71 -4.94 -0.63 9.10
N ARG A 72 -6.24 -0.90 9.24
CA ARG A 72 -7.17 -0.04 10.00
C ARG A 72 -6.78 0.02 11.47
N LEU A 73 -6.46 -1.12 12.08
CA LEU A 73 -6.01 -1.17 13.47
C LEU A 73 -4.68 -0.41 13.64
N GLU A 74 -3.76 -0.57 12.69
CA GLU A 74 -2.49 0.17 12.66
C GLU A 74 -2.74 1.68 12.58
N PHE A 75 -3.62 2.13 11.67
CA PHE A 75 -4.00 3.53 11.51
C PHE A 75 -4.60 4.11 12.81
N ASP A 76 -5.57 3.44 13.41
CA ASP A 76 -6.21 3.85 14.68
C ASP A 76 -5.21 3.89 15.85
N THR A 77 -4.16 3.07 15.80
CA THR A 77 -3.10 3.02 16.81
C THR A 77 -2.14 4.18 16.61
N LEU A 78 -1.68 4.39 15.37
CA LEU A 78 -0.80 5.51 14.99
C LEU A 78 -1.43 6.86 15.32
N GLU A 79 -2.74 7.03 15.11
CA GLU A 79 -3.48 8.25 15.45
C GLU A 79 -3.44 8.58 16.96
N LYS A 80 -3.32 7.56 17.82
CA LYS A 80 -3.19 7.74 19.29
C LYS A 80 -1.75 7.82 19.76
N ASP A 81 -0.85 7.13 19.09
CA ASP A 81 0.55 7.01 19.50
C ASP A 81 1.36 8.23 19.05
N LEU A 82 1.11 8.79 17.87
CA LEU A 82 1.76 10.00 17.36
C LEU A 82 1.75 11.16 18.37
N PRO A 83 0.58 11.62 18.86
CA PRO A 83 0.55 12.71 19.84
C PRO A 83 1.23 12.37 21.17
N GLN A 84 1.29 11.09 21.55
CA GLN A 84 2.04 10.67 22.75
C GLN A 84 3.55 10.73 22.53
N LEU A 85 4.03 10.32 21.35
CA LEU A 85 5.43 10.40 20.98
C LEU A 85 5.89 11.86 20.86
N GLU A 86 5.05 12.73 20.26
CA GLU A 86 5.32 14.17 20.20
C GLU A 86 5.38 14.81 21.58
N ALA A 87 4.42 14.51 22.46
CA ALA A 87 4.46 14.98 23.84
C ALA A 87 5.74 14.53 24.54
N ARG A 88 6.16 13.28 24.30
CA ARG A 88 7.38 12.75 24.92
C ARG A 88 8.64 13.39 24.35
N ARG A 89 8.67 13.75 23.07
CA ARG A 89 9.73 14.55 22.45
C ARG A 89 9.84 15.91 23.12
N ASP A 90 8.73 16.59 23.33
CA ASP A 90 8.70 17.92 23.95
C ASP A 90 9.14 17.88 25.41
N GLU A 91 8.77 16.81 26.13
CA GLU A 91 9.26 16.56 27.50
C GLU A 91 10.77 16.34 27.52
N LEU A 92 11.32 15.49 26.63
CA LEU A 92 12.77 15.27 26.53
C LEU A 92 13.52 16.53 26.13
N GLN A 93 12.95 17.34 25.25
CA GLN A 93 13.52 18.64 24.86
C GLN A 93 13.57 19.59 26.05
N THR A 94 12.51 19.62 26.87
CA THR A 94 12.46 20.43 28.10
C THR A 94 13.46 19.94 29.13
N GLU A 95 13.57 18.62 29.32
CA GLU A 95 14.54 17.98 30.21
C GLU A 95 15.98 18.30 29.78
N MET A 96 16.26 18.25 28.46
CA MET A 96 17.56 18.59 27.91
C MET A 96 17.93 20.07 28.14
N LEU A 97 16.96 20.98 28.05
CA LEU A 97 17.18 22.42 28.32
C LEU A 97 17.43 22.71 29.81
N ALA A 98 16.89 21.88 30.70
CA ALA A 98 17.05 22.01 32.15
C ALA A 98 18.32 21.33 32.68
N GLU A 99 18.90 20.39 31.92
CA GLU A 99 20.05 19.60 32.35
C GLU A 99 21.36 20.37 32.14
N SER A 100 22.26 20.26 33.11
CA SER A 100 23.56 20.97 33.12
C SER A 100 24.74 20.02 33.02
N ASP A 101 24.51 18.72 33.20
CA ASP A 101 25.50 17.67 33.01
C ASP A 101 25.68 17.35 31.53
N HIS A 102 26.91 17.54 31.03
CA HIS A 102 27.25 17.30 29.63
C HIS A 102 27.03 15.84 29.17
N GLY A 103 27.22 14.86 30.05
CA GLY A 103 27.05 13.44 29.73
C GLY A 103 25.59 13.08 29.55
N LYS A 104 24.73 13.56 30.46
CA LYS A 104 23.28 13.40 30.34
C LYS A 104 22.70 14.18 29.17
N MET A 105 23.19 15.39 28.90
CA MET A 105 22.75 16.19 27.75
C MET A 105 23.02 15.47 26.43
N LYS A 106 24.16 14.77 26.30
CA LYS A 106 24.46 13.94 25.14
C LYS A 106 23.49 12.76 25.00
N ALA A 107 23.22 12.05 26.10
CA ALA A 107 22.29 10.92 26.11
C ALA A 107 20.84 11.35 25.78
N LEU A 108 20.39 12.49 26.31
CA LEU A 108 19.09 13.08 26.00
C LEU A 108 19.01 13.51 24.53
N GLY A 109 20.08 14.09 23.98
CA GLY A 109 20.14 14.44 22.55
C GLY A 109 20.07 13.23 21.62
N GLU A 110 20.76 12.13 21.97
CA GLU A 110 20.67 10.85 21.25
C GLU A 110 19.25 10.28 21.31
N ALA A 111 18.64 10.24 22.50
CA ALA A 111 17.27 9.77 22.69
C ALA A 111 16.23 10.61 21.94
N LEU A 112 16.42 11.94 21.90
CA LEU A 112 15.56 12.86 21.16
C LEU A 112 15.69 12.63 19.65
N GLY A 113 16.91 12.41 19.14
CA GLY A 113 17.14 12.04 17.75
C GLY A 113 16.42 10.74 17.37
N GLU A 114 16.62 9.67 18.14
CA GLU A 114 15.94 8.39 17.92
C GLU A 114 14.41 8.52 17.99
N LEU A 115 13.90 9.33 18.92
CA LEU A 115 12.46 9.54 19.06
C LEU A 115 11.89 10.33 17.86
N THR A 116 12.64 11.31 17.37
CA THR A 116 12.26 12.10 16.18
C THR A 116 12.20 11.21 14.94
N GLU A 117 13.21 10.37 14.72
CA GLU A 117 13.20 9.41 13.60
C GLU A 117 12.03 8.42 13.68
N LYS A 118 11.65 8.00 14.90
CA LYS A 118 10.48 7.14 15.12
C LYS A 118 9.17 7.86 14.80
N ILE A 119 9.05 9.13 15.16
CA ILE A 119 7.89 9.97 14.82
C ILE A 119 7.79 10.11 13.30
N ASP A 120 8.87 10.50 12.63
CA ASP A 120 8.89 10.68 11.17
C ASP A 120 8.50 9.39 10.43
N ALA A 121 9.00 8.23 10.88
CA ALA A 121 8.63 6.93 10.31
C ALA A 121 7.15 6.58 10.55
N ALA A 122 6.63 6.88 11.75
CA ALA A 122 5.23 6.68 12.08
C ALA A 122 4.31 7.62 11.28
N GLU A 123 4.71 8.86 11.06
CA GLU A 123 3.99 9.85 10.24
C GLU A 123 3.92 9.43 8.78
N LEU A 124 5.05 9.02 8.19
CA LEU A 124 5.09 8.50 6.83
C LEU A 124 4.14 7.32 6.66
N ARG A 125 4.18 6.38 7.62
CA ARG A 125 3.30 5.21 7.61
C ARG A 125 1.83 5.60 7.76
N TRP A 126 1.53 6.53 8.65
CA TRP A 126 0.17 7.05 8.83
C TRP A 126 -0.34 7.73 7.54
N LEU A 127 0.52 8.49 6.85
CA LEU A 127 0.19 9.15 5.60
C LEU A 127 -0.12 8.15 4.48
N GLU A 128 0.70 7.11 4.31
CA GLU A 128 0.44 6.00 3.38
C GLU A 128 -0.92 5.32 3.63
N LEU A 129 -1.26 5.11 4.91
CA LEU A 129 -2.52 4.50 5.31
C LEU A 129 -3.69 5.47 5.10
N SER A 130 -3.50 6.77 5.33
CA SER A 130 -4.51 7.82 5.15
C SER A 130 -4.92 8.01 3.70
N GLU A 131 -3.98 7.84 2.75
CA GLU A 131 -4.29 7.92 1.31
C GLU A 131 -5.19 6.77 0.83
N ARG A 132 -5.23 5.66 1.58
CA ARG A 132 -6.01 4.45 1.28
C ARG A 132 -7.25 4.28 2.17
N ALA A 133 -7.44 5.18 3.13
CA ALA A 133 -8.54 5.16 4.11
C ALA A 133 -9.85 5.68 3.51
#